data_AF-A0A2U9IBK8-F1
#
_entry.id   AF-A0A2U9IBK8-F1
#
_cell.length_a   1.000
_cell.length_b   1.000
_cell.length_c   1.000
_cell.angle_alpha   90.00
_cell.angle_beta   90.00
_cell.angle_gamma   90.00
#
_symmetry.space_group_name_H-M   'P 1'
#
loop_
_entity.id
_entity.type
_entity.pdbx_description
1 polymer ?
#
loop_
_entity_poly.entity_id
_entity_poly.type
_entity_poly.pdbx_seq_one_letter_code
_entity_poly.pdbx_strand_id
1 'polypeptide(L)'
;MNLAEVILEVGKSSPQDLAEALEGKVDEKEVAKIRLESAKFYLEQAELNMSLPAAASEDLYKAILEGMKSLKSYLGISEDLRNAIPKISDILGDWIDEAWELGLKLHYEGYISENFEESDLQFYFVKVERFIENCEIAIS
;
A
#
# COMPACT_ATOMS: atom_id res chain seq x y z
N MET A 1 23.68 17.46 -0.33
CA MET A 1 22.32 16.92 -0.19
C MET A 1 22.34 15.84 0.85
N ASN A 2 21.61 16.03 1.95
CA ASN A 2 21.38 14.95 2.90
C ASN A 2 20.25 14.03 2.37
N LEU A 3 20.14 12.81 2.92
CA LEU A 3 19.11 11.85 2.50
C LEU A 3 17.69 12.42 2.65
N ALA A 4 17.44 13.22 3.69
CA ALA A 4 16.16 13.89 3.93
C ALA A 4 15.80 14.95 2.87
N GLU A 5 16.77 15.62 2.25
CA GLU A 5 16.54 16.57 1.15
C GLU A 5 16.18 15.85 -0.15
N VAL A 6 16.80 14.68 -0.41
CA VAL A 6 16.42 13.80 -1.52
C VAL A 6 15.01 13.20 -1.30
N ILE A 7 14.71 12.82 -0.05
CA ILE A 7 13.38 12.32 0.37
C ILE A 7 12.30 13.40 0.15
N LEU A 8 12.60 14.68 0.41
CA LEU A 8 11.67 15.79 0.20
C LEU A 8 11.46 16.17 -1.27
N GLU A 9 12.49 16.03 -2.13
CA GLU A 9 12.40 16.32 -3.56
C GLU A 9 11.78 15.18 -4.38
N VAL A 10 12.13 13.93 -4.09
CA VAL A 10 11.61 12.73 -4.79
C VAL A 10 10.25 12.30 -4.21
N GLY A 11 10.09 12.40 -2.89
CA GLY A 11 8.90 11.95 -2.16
C GLY A 11 7.62 12.74 -2.42
N LYS A 12 7.67 13.86 -3.15
CA LYS A 12 6.45 14.55 -3.60
C LYS A 12 5.81 13.93 -4.85
N SER A 13 6.52 13.06 -5.57
CA SER A 13 6.04 12.51 -6.84
C SER A 13 6.06 10.98 -6.94
N SER A 14 6.90 10.28 -6.17
CA SER A 14 6.87 8.81 -6.10
C SER A 14 7.55 8.25 -4.83
N PRO A 15 6.82 8.16 -3.69
CA PRO A 15 7.31 7.57 -2.45
C PRO A 15 7.72 6.08 -2.58
N GLN A 16 7.05 5.34 -3.49
CA GLN A 16 7.34 3.94 -3.76
C GLN A 16 8.78 3.73 -4.27
N ASP A 17 9.22 4.54 -5.24
CA ASP A 17 10.55 4.43 -5.84
C ASP A 17 11.66 4.67 -4.80
N LEU A 18 11.40 5.58 -3.86
CA LEU A 18 12.30 5.84 -2.74
C LEU A 18 12.41 4.62 -1.82
N ALA A 19 11.29 3.99 -1.47
CA ALA A 19 11.28 2.81 -0.62
C ALA A 19 12.03 1.64 -1.28
N GLU A 20 11.84 1.43 -2.59
CA GLU A 20 12.56 0.43 -3.39
C GLU A 20 14.07 0.72 -3.43
N ALA A 21 14.46 1.99 -3.56
CA ALA A 21 15.86 2.38 -3.62
C ALA A 21 16.62 2.17 -2.29
N LEU A 22 15.91 2.16 -1.16
CA LEU A 22 16.47 2.05 0.19
C LEU A 22 16.49 0.62 0.74
N GLU A 23 15.77 -0.31 0.12
CA GLU A 23 15.72 -1.72 0.53
C GLU A 23 17.14 -2.34 0.54
N GLY A 24 17.48 -3.02 1.64
CA GLY A 24 18.83 -3.57 1.89
C GLY A 24 19.93 -2.54 2.15
N LYS A 25 19.63 -1.24 2.22
CA LYS A 25 20.60 -0.16 2.51
C LYS A 25 20.36 0.54 3.83
N VAL A 26 19.15 0.44 4.39
CA VAL A 26 18.77 1.00 5.70
C VAL A 26 18.11 -0.09 6.56
N ASP A 27 17.78 0.25 7.80
CA ASP A 27 17.09 -0.66 8.71
C ASP A 27 15.69 -1.03 8.17
N GLU A 28 15.30 -2.31 8.25
CA GLU A 28 14.02 -2.80 7.73
C GLU A 28 12.80 -2.10 8.36
N LYS A 29 12.91 -1.65 9.62
CA LYS A 29 11.83 -0.86 10.24
C LYS A 29 11.77 0.56 9.70
N GLU A 30 12.89 1.11 9.23
CA GLU A 30 12.90 2.38 8.52
C GLU A 30 12.27 2.23 7.13
N VAL A 31 12.59 1.15 6.40
CA VAL A 31 11.92 0.80 5.14
C VAL A 31 10.41 0.65 5.35
N ALA A 32 9.99 -0.06 6.40
CA ALA A 32 8.59 -0.27 6.73
C ALA A 32 7.82 1.06 6.90
N LYS A 33 8.42 2.06 7.57
CA LYS A 33 7.81 3.38 7.73
C LYS A 33 7.65 4.11 6.41
N ILE A 34 8.67 4.09 5.55
CA ILE A 34 8.61 4.75 4.22
C ILE A 34 7.55 4.08 3.33
N ARG A 35 7.43 2.75 3.40
CA ARG A 35 6.37 1.98 2.72
C ARG A 35 4.97 2.37 3.23
N LEU A 36 4.79 2.55 4.55
CA LEU A 36 3.51 3.00 5.09
C LEU A 36 3.15 4.41 4.60
N GLU A 37 4.10 5.33 4.56
CA GLU A 37 3.87 6.68 4.02
C GLU A 37 3.55 6.64 2.52
N SER A 38 4.14 5.70 1.77
CA SER A 38 3.78 5.45 0.37
C SER A 38 2.35 4.95 0.23
N ALA A 39 1.91 4.08 1.14
CA ALA A 39 0.55 3.56 1.16
C ALA A 39 -0.48 4.67 1.43
N LYS A 40 -0.20 5.55 2.40
CA LYS A 40 -1.02 6.75 2.69
C LYS A 40 -1.09 7.70 1.50
N PHE A 41 0.04 7.94 0.84
CA PHE A 41 0.08 8.76 -0.38
C PHE A 41 -0.86 8.22 -1.46
N TYR A 42 -0.85 6.91 -1.73
CA TYR A 42 -1.75 6.33 -2.73
C TYR A 42 -3.22 6.36 -2.30
N LEU A 43 -3.53 6.24 -1.01
CA LEU A 43 -4.88 6.44 -0.50
C LEU A 43 -5.37 7.87 -0.79
N GLU A 44 -4.54 8.88 -0.55
CA GLU A 44 -4.85 10.28 -0.90
C GLU A 44 -5.04 10.47 -2.41
N GLN A 45 -4.20 9.85 -3.25
CA GLN A 45 -4.37 9.91 -4.71
C GLN A 45 -5.69 9.27 -5.15
N ALA A 46 -6.07 8.13 -4.57
CA ALA A 46 -7.34 7.49 -4.86
C ALA A 46 -8.53 8.40 -4.56
N GLU A 47 -8.51 9.12 -3.43
CA GLU A 47 -9.57 10.09 -3.07
C GLU A 47 -9.70 11.19 -4.12
N LEU A 48 -8.58 11.75 -4.59
CA LEU A 48 -8.55 12.79 -5.62
C LEU A 48 -9.03 12.26 -6.99
N ASN A 49 -8.80 10.97 -7.26
CA ASN A 49 -9.12 10.33 -8.53
C ASN A 49 -10.48 9.64 -8.56
N MET A 50 -11.35 9.81 -7.55
CA MET A 50 -12.66 9.12 -7.47
C MET A 50 -13.53 9.27 -8.73
N SER A 51 -13.45 10.43 -9.39
CA SER A 51 -14.16 10.70 -10.66
C SER A 51 -13.59 9.97 -11.88
N LEU A 52 -12.46 9.28 -11.73
CA LEU A 52 -11.76 8.48 -12.73
C LEU A 52 -11.62 7.04 -12.21
N PRO A 53 -12.67 6.19 -12.32
CA PRO A 53 -12.73 4.96 -11.53
C PRO A 53 -11.57 3.98 -11.73
N ALA A 54 -11.08 3.85 -12.96
CA ALA A 54 -9.92 3.01 -13.24
C ALA A 54 -8.65 3.49 -12.52
N ALA A 55 -8.41 4.82 -12.50
CA ALA A 55 -7.25 5.42 -11.84
C ALA A 55 -7.35 5.28 -10.31
N ALA A 56 -8.51 5.61 -9.73
CA ALA A 56 -8.74 5.43 -8.30
C ALA A 56 -8.64 3.95 -7.87
N SER A 57 -9.12 3.01 -8.70
CA SER A 57 -8.95 1.57 -8.43
C SER A 57 -7.48 1.18 -8.32
N GLU A 58 -6.65 1.66 -9.25
CA GLU A 58 -5.22 1.37 -9.26
C GLU A 58 -4.49 2.01 -8.07
N ASP A 59 -4.86 3.23 -7.69
CA ASP A 59 -4.30 3.90 -6.52
C ASP A 59 -4.70 3.18 -5.21
N LEU A 60 -5.96 2.74 -5.07
CA LEU A 60 -6.39 1.91 -3.93
C LEU A 60 -5.63 0.58 -3.86
N TYR A 61 -5.39 -0.05 -5.01
CA TYR A 61 -4.57 -1.27 -5.08
C TYR A 61 -3.13 -1.00 -4.61
N LYS A 62 -2.49 0.08 -5.08
CA LYS A 62 -1.14 0.45 -4.66
C LYS A 62 -1.05 0.78 -3.18
N ALA A 63 -2.08 1.41 -2.61
CA ALA A 63 -2.17 1.63 -1.17
C ALA A 63 -2.12 0.31 -0.40
N ILE A 64 -2.92 -0.69 -0.80
CA ILE A 64 -2.87 -2.04 -0.21
C ILE A 64 -1.48 -2.66 -0.38
N LEU A 65 -0.94 -2.60 -1.59
CA LEU A 65 0.34 -3.22 -1.93
C LEU A 65 1.50 -2.68 -1.07
N GLU A 66 1.59 -1.35 -0.93
CA GLU A 66 2.62 -0.72 -0.11
C GLU A 66 2.39 -0.97 1.39
N GLY A 67 1.14 -1.05 1.86
CA GLY A 67 0.84 -1.47 3.23
C GLY A 67 1.31 -2.91 3.50
N MET A 68 1.07 -3.84 2.58
CA MET A 68 1.56 -5.22 2.71
C MET A 68 3.10 -5.29 2.71
N LYS A 69 3.77 -4.50 1.86
CA LYS A 69 5.24 -4.38 1.87
C LYS A 69 5.76 -3.79 3.18
N SER A 70 5.05 -2.80 3.75
CA SER A 70 5.38 -2.23 5.05
C SER A 70 5.35 -3.28 6.15
N LEU A 71 4.25 -4.03 6.25
CA LEU A 71 4.10 -5.13 7.22
C LEU A 71 5.18 -6.20 7.03
N LYS A 72 5.43 -6.61 5.79
CA LYS A 72 6.48 -7.57 5.45
C LYS A 72 7.85 -7.13 5.98
N SER A 73 8.26 -5.89 5.70
CA SER A 73 9.53 -5.33 6.19
C SER A 73 9.56 -5.22 7.71
N TYR A 74 8.48 -4.75 8.35
CA TYR A 74 8.41 -4.64 9.81
C TYR A 74 8.56 -5.99 10.52
N LEU A 75 7.94 -7.03 9.96
CA LEU A 75 8.01 -8.40 10.47
C LEU A 75 9.31 -9.14 10.08
N GLY A 76 10.17 -8.52 9.26
CA GLY A 76 11.44 -9.12 8.80
C GLY A 76 11.27 -10.35 7.92
N ILE A 77 10.18 -10.41 7.14
CA ILE A 77 9.87 -11.55 6.26
C ILE A 77 10.64 -11.39 4.95
N SER A 78 11.51 -12.34 4.62
CA SER A 78 12.40 -12.22 3.45
C SER A 78 11.82 -12.74 2.13
N GLU A 79 10.70 -13.49 2.17
CA GLU A 79 10.05 -13.99 0.94
C GLU A 79 9.56 -12.87 0.02
N ASP A 80 9.30 -13.20 -1.25
CA ASP A 80 8.53 -12.31 -2.12
C ASP A 80 7.13 -12.06 -1.54
N LEU A 81 6.53 -10.93 -1.90
CA LEU A 81 5.31 -10.46 -1.27
C LEU A 81 4.17 -11.50 -1.31
N ARG A 82 3.99 -12.18 -2.45
CA ARG A 82 2.92 -13.17 -2.63
C ARG A 82 3.07 -14.35 -1.67
N ASN A 83 4.30 -14.82 -1.48
CA ASN A 83 4.60 -15.89 -0.54
C ASN A 83 4.65 -15.41 0.92
N ALA A 84 4.78 -14.10 1.15
CA ALA A 84 4.72 -13.48 2.47
C ALA A 84 3.27 -13.34 2.99
N ILE A 85 2.27 -13.11 2.12
CA ILE A 85 0.87 -12.87 2.55
C ILE A 85 0.35 -13.89 3.56
N PRO A 86 0.44 -15.23 3.33
CA PRO A 86 -0.07 -16.19 4.29
C PRO A 86 0.60 -16.10 5.66
N LYS A 87 1.91 -15.79 5.70
CA LYS A 87 2.65 -15.62 6.95
C LYS A 87 2.25 -14.35 7.69
N ILE A 88 2.01 -13.26 6.95
CA ILE A 88 1.55 -12.00 7.52
C ILE A 88 0.14 -12.21 8.11
N SER A 89 -0.72 -12.94 7.40
CA SER A 89 -2.06 -13.33 7.88
C SER A 89 -2.00 -14.20 9.13
N ASP A 90 -1.12 -15.22 9.17
CA ASP A 90 -0.92 -16.06 10.37
C ASP A 90 -0.52 -15.24 11.62
N ILE A 91 0.18 -14.11 11.43
CA ILE A 91 0.66 -13.24 12.51
C ILE A 91 -0.39 -12.19 12.92
N LEU A 92 -1.04 -11.56 11.95
CA LEU A 92 -1.88 -10.38 12.18
C LEU A 92 -3.38 -10.65 12.07
N GLY A 93 -3.78 -11.77 11.47
CA GLY A 93 -5.15 -12.22 11.29
C GLY A 93 -5.71 -12.00 9.89
N ASP A 94 -6.90 -12.57 9.66
CA ASP A 94 -7.57 -12.71 8.37
C ASP A 94 -7.81 -11.41 7.58
N TRP A 95 -7.76 -10.24 8.24
CA TRP A 95 -7.88 -8.94 7.58
C TRP A 95 -6.77 -8.71 6.53
N ILE A 96 -5.65 -9.43 6.64
CA ILE A 96 -4.57 -9.45 5.65
C ILE A 96 -5.04 -10.14 4.36
N ASP A 97 -5.65 -11.31 4.46
CA ASP A 97 -6.16 -12.03 3.28
C ASP A 97 -7.32 -11.25 2.65
N GLU A 98 -8.22 -10.70 3.47
CA GLU A 98 -9.32 -9.85 3.00
C GLU A 98 -8.81 -8.64 2.20
N ALA A 99 -7.78 -7.96 2.70
CA ALA A 99 -7.18 -6.82 2.02
C ALA A 99 -6.42 -7.25 0.76
N TRP A 100 -5.71 -8.38 0.78
CA TRP A 100 -5.02 -8.89 -0.40
C TRP A 100 -5.99 -9.20 -1.54
N GLU A 101 -7.08 -9.93 -1.25
CA GLU A 101 -8.12 -10.24 -2.23
C GLU A 101 -8.83 -8.96 -2.74
N LEU A 102 -9.07 -7.99 -1.86
CA LEU A 102 -9.60 -6.68 -2.27
C LEU A 102 -8.63 -5.96 -3.23
N GLY A 103 -7.32 -5.99 -2.95
CA GLY A 103 -6.31 -5.40 -3.81
C GLY A 103 -6.29 -6.03 -5.20
N LEU A 104 -6.33 -7.36 -5.28
CA LEU A 104 -6.41 -8.07 -6.57
C LEU A 104 -7.69 -7.71 -7.33
N LYS A 105 -8.82 -7.62 -6.62
CA LYS A 105 -10.10 -7.22 -7.21
C LYS A 105 -10.02 -5.79 -7.77
N LEU A 106 -9.49 -4.83 -7.01
CA LEU A 106 -9.29 -3.45 -7.46
C LEU A 106 -8.41 -3.38 -8.72
N HIS A 107 -7.32 -4.13 -8.75
CA HIS A 107 -6.41 -4.13 -9.90
C HIS A 107 -7.04 -4.78 -11.15
N TYR A 108 -7.59 -5.99 -11.03
CA TYR A 108 -8.07 -6.74 -12.19
C TYR A 108 -9.45 -6.30 -12.67
N GLU A 109 -10.40 -6.10 -11.75
CA GLU A 109 -11.76 -5.70 -12.10
C GLU A 109 -11.89 -4.19 -12.24
N GLY A 110 -11.30 -3.42 -11.32
CA GLY A 110 -11.40 -1.97 -11.29
C GLY A 110 -10.53 -1.27 -12.33
N TYR A 111 -9.23 -1.58 -12.36
CA TYR A 111 -8.27 -0.92 -13.26
C TYR A 111 -8.20 -1.57 -14.65
N ILE A 112 -7.94 -2.88 -14.74
CA ILE A 112 -7.73 -3.55 -16.03
C ILE A 112 -9.03 -3.71 -16.82
N SER A 113 -10.11 -4.09 -16.14
CA SER A 113 -11.40 -4.36 -16.80
C SER A 113 -12.34 -3.16 -16.79
N GLU A 114 -12.04 -2.12 -16.02
CA GLU A 114 -12.85 -0.89 -15.89
C GLU A 114 -14.31 -1.16 -15.48
N ASN A 115 -14.54 -2.15 -14.60
CA ASN A 115 -15.89 -2.59 -14.22
C ASN A 115 -16.51 -1.83 -13.05
N PHE A 116 -15.79 -0.90 -12.42
CA PHE A 116 -16.27 -0.17 -11.24
C PHE A 116 -16.71 1.25 -11.58
N GLU A 117 -17.72 1.71 -10.85
CA GLU A 117 -18.17 3.09 -10.85
C GLU A 117 -17.72 3.80 -9.56
N GLU A 118 -17.84 5.12 -9.52
CA GLU A 118 -17.47 5.94 -8.36
C GLU A 118 -18.13 5.45 -7.06
N SER A 119 -19.38 4.99 -7.12
CA SER A 119 -20.10 4.50 -5.94
C SER A 119 -19.52 3.20 -5.36
N ASP A 120 -18.97 2.32 -6.19
CA ASP A 120 -18.25 1.12 -5.73
C ASP A 120 -16.95 1.53 -5.02
N LEU A 121 -16.26 2.53 -5.56
CA LEU A 121 -14.98 3.00 -5.03
C LEU A 121 -15.13 3.69 -3.68
N GLN A 122 -16.21 4.43 -3.43
CA GLN A 122 -16.49 4.98 -2.11
C GLN A 122 -16.58 3.87 -1.04
N PHE A 123 -17.20 2.73 -1.39
CA PHE A 123 -17.26 1.58 -0.49
C PHE A 123 -15.90 0.92 -0.28
N TYR A 124 -15.10 0.75 -1.34
CA TYR A 124 -13.78 0.16 -1.22
C TYR A 124 -12.77 1.08 -0.52
N PHE A 125 -12.85 2.39 -0.73
CA PHE A 125 -12.01 3.39 -0.09
C PHE A 125 -12.02 3.24 1.43
N VAL A 126 -13.21 3.18 2.04
CA VAL A 126 -13.37 3.01 3.49
C VAL A 126 -12.72 1.71 4.00
N LYS A 127 -12.73 0.65 3.18
CA LYS A 127 -12.06 -0.61 3.54
C LYS A 127 -10.54 -0.49 3.46
N VAL A 128 -10.02 0.18 2.43
CA VAL A 128 -8.59 0.41 2.26
C VAL A 128 -8.06 1.35 3.33
N GLU A 129 -8.78 2.43 3.63
CA GLU A 129 -8.47 3.35 4.74
C GLU A 129 -8.30 2.58 6.04
N ARG A 130 -9.29 1.75 6.41
CA ARG A 130 -9.21 0.91 7.61
C ARG A 130 -8.03 -0.08 7.58
N PHE A 131 -7.69 -0.63 6.41
CA PHE A 131 -6.51 -1.47 6.25
C PHE A 131 -5.21 -0.68 6.53
N ILE A 132 -5.11 0.56 6.06
CA ILE A 132 -3.95 1.43 6.32
C ILE A 132 -3.86 1.82 7.80
N GLU A 133 -4.98 2.13 8.45
CA GLU A 133 -5.04 2.37 9.90
C GLU A 133 -4.54 1.15 10.69
N ASN A 134 -4.98 -0.06 10.32
CA ASN A 134 -4.51 -1.29 10.94
C ASN A 134 -3.01 -1.52 10.71
N CYS A 135 -2.48 -1.20 9.52
CA CYS A 135 -1.05 -1.24 9.24
C CYS A 135 -0.27 -0.31 10.17
N GLU A 136 -0.75 0.93 10.35
CA GLU A 136 -0.12 1.92 11.22
C GLU A 136 -0.08 1.45 12.68
N ILE A 137 -1.17 0.86 13.18
CA ILE A 137 -1.21 0.26 14.52
C ILE A 137 -0.20 -0.88 14.62
N ALA A 138 -0.12 -1.76 13.62
CA ALA A 138 0.74 -2.95 13.65
C ALA A 138 2.24 -2.62 13.65
N ILE A 139 2.65 -1.52 13.02
CA ILE A 139 4.08 -1.14 12.92
C ILE A 139 4.52 -0.09 13.95
N SER A 140 3.60 0.38 14.80
CA SER A 140 3.88 1.31 15.91
C SER A 140 4.77 0.71 17.00
#